data_AF-A0A6G0PZ10-F1
#
_entry.id   AF-A0A6G0PZ10-F1
#
_cell.length_a   1.000
_cell.length_b   1.000
_cell.length_c   1.000
_cell.angle_alpha   90.00
_cell.angle_beta   90.00
_cell.angle_gamma   90.00
#
_symmetry.space_group_name_H-M   'P 1'
#
loop_
_entity.id
_entity.type
_entity.pdbx_description
1 polymer ?
#
loop_
_entity_poly.entity_id
_entity_poly.type
_entity_poly.pdbx_seq_one_letter_code
_entity_poly.pdbx_strand_id
1 'polypeptide(L)'
;MTREIYRDMLVNDVIPAIKAKSPQDQKHIPIRLQQDNAKPHVHEDDAEVLAAGCSDGWMMHPLNQPAQSPDLNCLELGYFASIQTLQSKTHPRTTVDLIKEVKLAFEETTAATPNKTFLSLQAVMEQIMRCGGSNNYKLGHMHKDKLLRAGTLPISLPCDVNVFLNARDAILQPVTASIPGTQEACDLDVFLW
;
A
#
# COMPACT_ATOMS: atom_id res chain seq x y z
N MET A 1 -11.33 -7.91 15.79
CA MET A 1 -10.92 -6.50 15.73
C MET A 1 -12.16 -5.65 15.46
N THR A 2 -12.41 -4.59 16.24
CA THR A 2 -13.46 -3.59 15.94
C THR A 2 -12.81 -2.33 15.37
N ARG A 3 -13.62 -1.39 14.86
CA ARG A 3 -13.08 -0.14 14.29
C ARG A 3 -12.43 0.74 15.36
N GLU A 4 -13.00 0.74 16.55
CA GLU A 4 -12.49 1.50 17.69
C GLU A 4 -11.11 0.99 18.10
N ILE A 5 -10.94 -0.34 18.19
CA ILE A 5 -9.64 -0.94 18.51
C ILE A 5 -8.63 -0.70 17.37
N TYR A 6 -9.06 -0.78 16.11
CA TYR A 6 -8.18 -0.50 14.98
C TYR A 6 -7.70 0.96 14.95
N ARG A 7 -8.61 1.92 15.19
CA ARG A 7 -8.29 3.34 15.34
C ARG A 7 -7.30 3.55 16.48
N ASP A 8 -7.56 2.95 17.64
CA ASP A 8 -6.68 3.04 18.81
C ASP A 8 -5.26 2.57 18.47
N MET A 9 -5.12 1.43 17.78
CA MET A 9 -3.82 0.95 17.30
C MET A 9 -3.14 1.93 16.34
N LEU A 10 -3.89 2.55 15.41
CA LEU A 10 -3.33 3.54 14.50
C LEU A 10 -2.78 4.76 15.25
N VAL A 11 -3.58 5.31 16.15
CA VAL A 11 -3.29 6.54 16.89
C VAL A 11 -2.17 6.35 17.91
N ASN A 12 -2.20 5.24 18.66
CA ASN A 12 -1.33 5.04 19.81
C ASN A 12 -0.10 4.18 19.52
N ASP A 13 -0.12 3.33 18.50
CA ASP A 13 1.00 2.45 18.17
C ASP A 13 1.65 2.80 16.81
N VAL A 14 0.86 2.78 15.72
CA VAL A 14 1.40 2.82 14.35
C VAL A 14 1.95 4.19 14.00
N ILE A 15 1.15 5.25 14.13
CA ILE A 15 1.57 6.62 13.80
C ILE A 15 2.78 7.04 14.64
N PRO A 16 2.79 6.87 15.98
CA PRO A 16 3.98 7.16 16.78
C PRO A 16 5.22 6.39 16.33
N ALA A 17 5.08 5.10 16.00
CA ALA A 17 6.20 4.29 15.51
C ALA A 17 6.75 4.79 14.17
N ILE A 18 5.88 5.20 13.23
CA ILE A 18 6.29 5.80 11.96
C ILE A 18 7.05 7.10 12.22
N LYS A 19 6.50 7.99 13.06
CA LYS A 19 7.14 9.27 13.40
C LYS A 19 8.51 9.08 14.06
N ALA A 20 8.68 8.05 14.88
CA ALA A 20 9.95 7.76 15.55
C ALA A 20 11.02 7.18 14.61
N LYS A 21 10.61 6.38 13.61
CA LYS A 21 11.52 5.68 12.69
C LYS A 21 11.81 6.46 11.39
N SER A 22 10.96 7.41 11.03
CA SER A 22 11.07 8.15 9.77
C SER A 22 12.04 9.34 9.88
N PRO A 23 12.71 9.73 8.77
CA PRO A 23 13.58 10.90 8.75
C PRO A 23 12.83 12.18 9.15
N GLN A 24 13.34 12.88 10.16
CA GLN A 24 12.65 14.05 10.75
C GLN A 24 12.69 15.30 9.85
N ASP A 25 13.61 15.34 8.89
CA ASP A 25 13.69 16.36 7.85
C ASP A 25 12.63 16.18 6.76
N GLN A 26 12.01 15.00 6.67
CA GLN A 26 11.01 14.64 5.66
C GLN A 26 9.57 14.70 6.17
N LYS A 27 9.31 15.28 7.35
CA LYS A 27 7.96 15.40 7.93
C LYS A 27 6.92 16.04 7.02
N HIS A 28 7.39 16.97 6.19
CA HIS A 28 6.59 17.73 5.24
C HIS A 28 6.24 16.94 3.97
N ILE A 29 6.79 15.74 3.79
CA ILE A 29 6.43 14.86 2.68
C ILE A 29 5.16 14.10 3.08
N PRO A 30 4.07 14.18 2.30
CA PRO A 30 2.85 13.44 2.59
C PRO A 30 3.09 11.93 2.67
N ILE A 31 2.55 11.29 3.71
CA ILE A 31 2.53 9.84 3.87
C ILE A 31 1.08 9.36 3.79
N ARG A 32 0.83 8.36 2.96
CA ARG A 32 -0.49 7.70 2.90
C ARG A 32 -0.44 6.41 3.72
N LEU A 33 -1.35 6.30 4.68
CA LEU A 33 -1.57 5.08 5.46
C LEU A 33 -2.58 4.22 4.70
N GLN A 34 -2.09 3.47 3.73
CA GLN A 34 -2.94 2.63 2.89
C GLN A 34 -3.56 1.48 3.71
N GLN A 35 -4.86 1.26 3.52
CA GLN A 35 -5.64 0.18 4.13
C GLN A 35 -6.65 -0.43 3.13
N ASP A 36 -7.12 -1.65 3.39
CA ASP A 36 -8.21 -2.24 2.62
C ASP A 36 -9.60 -1.74 3.10
N ASN A 37 -10.67 -2.18 2.44
CA ASN A 37 -12.04 -1.81 2.84
C ASN A 37 -12.67 -2.81 3.84
N ALA A 38 -11.87 -3.52 4.64
CA ALA A 38 -12.40 -4.40 5.68
C ALA A 38 -13.23 -3.59 6.69
N LYS A 39 -14.28 -4.23 7.23
CA LYS A 39 -15.23 -3.59 8.14
C LYS A 39 -14.59 -2.80 9.30
N PRO A 40 -13.51 -3.27 9.96
CA PRO A 40 -12.87 -2.54 11.04
C PRO A 40 -12.05 -1.32 10.62
N HIS A 41 -11.76 -1.12 9.33
CA HIS A 41 -10.95 0.01 8.90
C HIS A 41 -11.70 1.33 9.01
N VAL A 42 -10.93 2.39 9.20
CA VAL A 42 -11.44 3.75 9.37
C VAL A 42 -11.72 4.38 8.01
N HIS A 43 -12.52 5.45 8.00
CA HIS A 43 -12.68 6.27 6.80
C HIS A 43 -11.39 7.11 6.58
N GLU A 44 -11.17 7.58 5.36
CA GLU A 44 -10.03 8.46 5.06
C GLU A 44 -10.08 9.76 5.88
N ASP A 45 -11.29 10.25 6.15
CA ASP A 45 -11.55 11.45 6.94
C ASP A 45 -11.68 11.20 8.46
N ASP A 46 -11.17 10.08 8.98
CA ASP A 46 -11.27 9.80 10.42
C ASP A 46 -10.50 10.84 11.24
N ALA A 47 -11.24 11.68 11.96
CA ALA A 47 -10.70 12.88 12.59
C ALA A 47 -9.60 12.60 13.62
N GLU A 48 -9.70 11.51 14.37
CA GLU A 48 -8.68 11.15 15.38
C GLU A 48 -7.39 10.68 14.71
N VAL A 49 -7.51 9.88 13.64
CA VAL A 49 -6.35 9.40 12.88
C VAL A 49 -5.67 10.55 12.14
N LEU A 50 -6.44 11.47 11.55
CA LEU A 50 -5.92 12.68 10.93
C LEU A 50 -5.23 13.59 11.94
N ALA A 51 -5.83 13.82 13.12
CA ALA A 51 -5.23 14.64 14.16
C ALA A 51 -3.89 14.05 14.62
N ALA A 52 -3.83 12.74 14.85
CA ALA A 52 -2.61 12.04 15.21
C ALA A 52 -1.57 12.08 14.07
N GLY A 53 -2.00 11.84 12.83
CA GLY A 53 -1.15 11.79 11.64
C GLY A 53 -0.54 13.14 11.27
N CYS A 54 -1.29 14.22 11.50
CA CYS A 54 -0.90 15.57 11.12
C CYS A 54 -0.35 16.44 12.27
N SER A 55 -0.11 15.86 13.45
CA SER A 55 0.58 16.57 14.53
C SER A 55 2.09 16.72 14.27
N ASP A 56 2.70 17.73 14.88
CA ASP A 56 4.17 17.94 14.91
C ASP A 56 4.80 18.15 13.52
N GLY A 57 4.03 18.74 12.61
CA GLY A 57 4.46 19.07 11.24
C GLY A 57 4.45 17.88 10.28
N TRP A 58 3.94 16.72 10.71
CA TRP A 58 3.71 15.58 9.83
C TRP A 58 2.47 15.80 8.95
N MET A 59 2.41 15.12 7.81
CA MET A 59 1.22 15.05 6.97
C MET A 59 0.92 13.58 6.65
N MET A 60 0.21 12.88 7.53
CA MET A 60 -0.19 11.49 7.33
C MET A 60 -1.70 11.35 7.20
N HIS A 61 -2.16 10.72 6.11
CA HIS A 61 -3.58 10.55 5.81
C HIS A 61 -3.89 9.08 5.54
N PRO A 62 -4.97 8.51 6.09
CA PRO A 62 -5.46 7.21 5.64
C PRO A 62 -5.81 7.25 4.16
N LEU A 63 -5.67 6.11 3.48
CA LEU A 63 -6.06 5.94 2.09
C LEU A 63 -6.67 4.55 1.92
N ASN A 64 -7.92 4.49 1.50
CA ASN A 64 -8.62 3.26 1.27
C ASN A 64 -8.35 2.80 -0.17
N GLN A 65 -7.89 1.56 -0.31
CA GLN A 65 -7.64 1.02 -1.64
C GLN A 65 -8.96 0.75 -2.39
N PRO A 66 -8.93 0.69 -3.73
CA PRO A 66 -10.09 0.29 -4.52
C PRO A 66 -10.66 -1.07 -4.07
N ALA A 67 -11.99 -1.21 -4.11
CA ALA A 67 -12.64 -2.46 -3.74
C ALA A 67 -12.13 -3.65 -4.57
N GLN A 68 -12.08 -4.83 -3.95
CA GLN A 68 -11.69 -6.09 -4.61
C GLN A 68 -10.32 -6.06 -5.33
N SER A 69 -9.38 -5.24 -4.84
CA SER A 69 -8.07 -5.05 -5.45
C SER A 69 -6.92 -5.52 -4.55
N PRO A 70 -6.84 -6.82 -4.21
CA PRO A 70 -5.75 -7.35 -3.37
C PRO A 70 -4.37 -7.14 -4.00
N ASP A 71 -4.28 -7.10 -5.33
CA ASP A 71 -3.05 -6.84 -6.06
C ASP A 71 -2.48 -5.43 -5.84
N LEU A 72 -3.31 -4.51 -5.32
CA LEU A 72 -2.91 -3.15 -4.93
C LEU A 72 -2.49 -3.05 -3.46
N ASN A 73 -2.59 -4.13 -2.68
CA ASN A 73 -2.12 -4.17 -1.30
C ASN A 73 -0.68 -4.67 -1.25
N CYS A 74 0.27 -3.78 -0.95
CA CYS A 74 1.70 -4.13 -0.85
C CYS A 74 1.96 -5.27 0.15
N LEU A 75 1.21 -5.32 1.26
CA LEU A 75 1.40 -6.35 2.27
C LEU A 75 0.98 -7.73 1.76
N GLU A 76 -0.15 -7.83 1.06
CA GLU A 76 -0.63 -9.08 0.46
C GLU A 76 0.25 -9.51 -0.71
N LEU A 77 0.67 -8.56 -1.55
CA LEU A 77 1.40 -8.84 -2.79
C LEU A 77 2.77 -9.49 -2.56
N GLY A 78 3.42 -9.24 -1.43
CA GLY A 78 4.76 -9.82 -1.19
C GLY A 78 5.17 -9.97 0.26
N TYR A 79 4.73 -9.10 1.16
CA TYR A 79 5.20 -9.16 2.54
C TYR A 79 4.66 -10.38 3.29
N PHE A 80 3.34 -10.60 3.30
CA PHE A 80 2.73 -11.76 3.94
C PHE A 80 3.11 -13.07 3.25
N ALA A 81 3.26 -13.07 1.92
CA ALA A 81 3.77 -14.23 1.18
C ALA A 81 5.19 -14.63 1.65
N SER A 82 6.04 -13.64 1.98
CA SER A 82 7.39 -13.92 2.51
C SER A 82 7.34 -14.54 3.91
N ILE A 83 6.45 -14.06 4.79
CA ILE A 83 6.24 -14.63 6.13
C ILE A 83 5.67 -16.04 6.03
N GLN A 84 4.68 -16.28 5.18
CA GLN A 84 4.11 -17.62 4.96
C GLN A 84 5.15 -18.62 4.45
N THR A 85 6.06 -18.17 3.57
CA THR A 85 7.18 -18.99 3.08
C THR A 85 8.17 -19.35 4.19
N LEU A 86 8.35 -18.49 5.19
CA LEU A 86 9.15 -18.80 6.38
C LEU A 86 8.40 -19.75 7.31
N GLN A 87 7.10 -19.53 7.53
CA GLN A 87 6.25 -20.42 8.31
C GLN A 87 6.25 -21.85 7.76
N SER A 88 6.24 -22.06 6.45
CA SER A 88 6.28 -23.41 5.84
C SER A 88 7.57 -24.19 6.13
N LYS A 89 8.63 -23.52 6.58
CA LYS A 89 9.90 -24.12 7.01
C LYS A 89 9.93 -24.43 8.51
N THR A 90 8.90 -24.01 9.25
CA THR A 90 8.77 -24.19 10.70
C THR A 90 7.50 -24.98 11.01
N HIS A 91 7.32 -25.42 12.27
CA HIS A 91 6.10 -26.14 12.70
C HIS A 91 5.62 -25.58 14.05
N PRO A 92 5.08 -24.35 14.08
CA PRO A 92 4.53 -23.77 15.30
C PRO A 92 3.33 -24.61 15.78
N ARG A 93 3.26 -24.90 17.08
CA ARG A 93 2.16 -25.70 17.67
C ARG A 93 1.26 -24.89 18.60
N THR A 94 1.68 -23.67 18.95
CA THR A 94 0.96 -22.78 19.83
C THR A 94 0.89 -21.37 19.26
N THR A 95 -0.01 -20.54 19.80
CA THR A 95 -0.06 -19.12 19.48
C THR A 95 1.23 -18.39 19.86
N VAL A 96 1.89 -18.81 20.93
CA VAL A 96 3.19 -18.26 21.36
C VAL A 96 4.28 -18.56 20.34
N ASP A 97 4.31 -19.79 19.82
CA ASP A 97 5.25 -20.17 18.75
C ASP A 97 4.99 -19.31 17.51
N LEU A 98 3.72 -19.15 17.12
CA LEU A 98 3.36 -18.33 15.95
C LEU A 98 3.81 -16.86 16.11
N ILE A 99 3.60 -16.27 17.29
CA ILE A 99 4.06 -14.90 17.58
C ILE A 99 5.58 -14.82 17.47
N LYS A 100 6.31 -15.81 18.00
CA LYS A 100 7.77 -15.87 17.91
C LYS A 100 8.24 -15.96 16.47
N GLU A 101 7.65 -16.83 15.66
CA GLU A 101 8.01 -16.99 14.25
C GLU A 101 7.74 -15.72 13.43
N VAL A 102 6.60 -15.04 13.66
CA VAL A 102 6.31 -13.77 12.99
C VAL A 102 7.32 -12.69 13.38
N LYS A 103 7.74 -12.63 14.65
CA LYS A 103 8.78 -11.69 15.11
C LYS A 103 10.13 -11.98 14.44
N LEU A 104 10.55 -13.23 14.39
CA LEU A 104 11.79 -13.64 13.71
C LEU A 104 11.75 -13.28 12.22
N ALA A 105 10.63 -13.58 11.54
CA ALA A 105 10.45 -13.23 10.13
C ALA A 105 10.51 -11.71 9.89
N PHE A 106 9.94 -10.91 10.79
CA PHE A 106 10.04 -9.45 10.75
C PHE A 106 11.49 -8.99 10.93
N GLU A 107 12.21 -9.55 11.91
CA GLU A 107 13.62 -9.21 12.19
C GLU A 107 14.57 -9.62 11.05
N GLU A 108 14.30 -10.74 10.38
CA GLU A 108 15.05 -11.18 9.19
C GLU A 108 14.72 -10.39 7.93
N THR A 109 13.62 -9.62 7.93
CA THR A 109 13.21 -8.83 6.78
C THR A 109 14.16 -7.64 6.59
N THR A 110 14.92 -7.67 5.51
CA THR A 110 15.78 -6.55 5.09
C THR A 110 15.00 -5.55 4.25
N ALA A 111 15.51 -4.32 4.12
CA ALA A 111 14.95 -3.28 3.24
C ALA A 111 14.84 -3.70 1.77
N ALA A 112 15.58 -4.72 1.34
CA ALA A 112 15.47 -5.26 -0.02
C ALA A 112 14.12 -5.94 -0.28
N THR A 113 13.51 -6.58 0.72
CA THR A 113 12.20 -7.24 0.56
C THR A 113 11.08 -6.23 0.24
N PRO A 114 10.83 -5.19 1.06
CA PRO A 114 9.80 -4.20 0.74
C PRO A 114 10.13 -3.47 -0.57
N ASN A 115 11.39 -3.12 -0.86
CA ASN A 115 11.73 -2.50 -2.14
C ASN A 115 11.30 -3.40 -3.33
N LYS A 116 11.63 -4.70 -3.29
CA LYS A 116 11.18 -5.65 -4.33
C LYS A 116 9.65 -5.70 -4.45
N THR A 117 8.93 -5.65 -3.33
CA THR A 117 7.47 -5.66 -3.31
C THR A 117 6.88 -4.37 -3.89
N PHE A 118 7.42 -3.19 -3.54
CA PHE A 118 7.00 -1.91 -4.12
C PHE A 118 7.21 -1.86 -5.62
N LEU A 119 8.34 -2.37 -6.13
CA LEU A 119 8.55 -2.50 -7.57
C LEU A 119 7.55 -3.48 -8.23
N SER A 120 7.01 -4.47 -7.49
CA SER A 120 5.96 -5.35 -8.03
C SER A 120 4.65 -4.58 -8.10
N LEU A 121 4.33 -3.85 -7.05
CA LEU A 121 3.11 -3.03 -6.96
C LEU A 121 3.06 -2.00 -8.08
N GLN A 122 4.14 -1.27 -8.33
CA GLN A 122 4.22 -0.30 -9.43
C GLN A 122 4.04 -0.96 -10.80
N ALA A 123 4.65 -2.13 -11.03
CA ALA A 123 4.47 -2.87 -12.26
C ALA A 123 3.02 -3.39 -12.43
N VAL A 124 2.36 -3.81 -11.34
CA VAL A 124 0.94 -4.16 -11.31
C VAL A 124 0.06 -2.96 -11.66
N MET A 125 0.29 -1.81 -11.04
CA MET A 125 -0.45 -0.58 -11.32
C MET A 125 -0.36 -0.19 -12.81
N GLU A 126 0.82 -0.29 -13.41
CA GLU A 126 0.97 -0.03 -14.86
C GLU A 126 0.19 -1.05 -15.70
N GLN A 127 0.19 -2.33 -15.34
CA GLN A 127 -0.61 -3.33 -16.06
C GLN A 127 -2.11 -3.05 -15.96
N ILE A 128 -2.61 -2.70 -14.76
CA ILE A 128 -4.01 -2.32 -14.53
C ILE A 128 -4.39 -1.14 -15.43
N MET A 129 -3.54 -0.12 -15.53
CA MET A 129 -3.76 1.00 -16.45
C MET A 129 -3.79 0.53 -17.92
N ARG A 130 -2.89 -0.37 -18.33
CA ARG A 130 -2.85 -0.91 -19.70
C ARG A 130 -4.08 -1.75 -20.06
N CYS A 131 -4.69 -2.44 -19.09
CA CYS A 131 -5.90 -3.25 -19.31
C CYS A 131 -7.19 -2.60 -18.81
N GLY A 132 -7.21 -1.27 -18.62
CA GLY A 132 -8.42 -0.50 -18.32
C GLY A 132 -9.10 -0.90 -17.01
N GLY A 133 -8.32 -1.18 -15.95
CA GLY A 133 -8.85 -1.54 -14.64
C GLY A 133 -9.14 -3.02 -14.43
N SER A 134 -8.96 -3.86 -15.46
CA SER A 134 -9.12 -5.32 -15.31
C SER A 134 -8.02 -5.93 -14.43
N ASN A 135 -8.32 -7.07 -13.80
CA ASN A 135 -7.33 -7.93 -13.13
C ASN A 135 -6.73 -9.01 -14.04
N ASN A 136 -7.11 -9.03 -15.33
CA ASN A 136 -6.63 -10.02 -16.30
C ASN A 136 -5.35 -9.53 -17.00
N TYR A 137 -4.25 -9.50 -16.26
CA TYR A 137 -2.93 -9.16 -16.78
C TYR A 137 -1.88 -10.20 -16.39
N LYS A 138 -0.76 -10.20 -17.11
CA LYS A 138 0.40 -11.05 -16.79
C LYS A 138 1.55 -10.16 -16.39
N LEU A 139 2.08 -10.36 -15.19
CA LEU A 139 3.23 -9.61 -14.73
C LEU A 139 4.52 -10.20 -15.32
N GLY A 140 5.30 -9.36 -16.00
CA GLY A 140 6.62 -9.74 -16.50
C GLY A 140 7.63 -9.95 -15.37
N HIS A 141 8.57 -10.89 -15.57
CA HIS A 141 9.63 -11.14 -14.58
C HIS A 141 10.78 -10.11 -14.70
N MET A 142 10.94 -9.24 -13.69
CA MET A 142 11.95 -8.17 -13.67
C MET A 142 13.35 -8.62 -13.23
N HIS A 143 13.52 -9.86 -12.77
CA HIS A 143 14.81 -10.38 -12.28
C HIS A 143 15.40 -9.54 -11.14
N LYS A 144 14.54 -9.12 -10.19
CA LYS A 144 14.88 -8.20 -9.10
C LYS A 144 16.08 -8.66 -8.27
N ASP A 145 16.21 -9.95 -7.99
CA ASP A 145 17.37 -10.46 -7.25
C ASP A 145 18.68 -10.34 -8.04
N LYS A 146 18.63 -10.42 -9.38
CA LYS A 146 19.80 -10.19 -10.23
C LYS A 146 20.22 -8.72 -10.17
N LEU A 147 19.27 -7.80 -10.26
CA LEU A 147 19.51 -6.36 -10.15
C LEU A 147 20.03 -5.98 -8.76
N LEU A 148 19.47 -6.59 -7.70
CA LEU A 148 19.91 -6.37 -6.33
C LEU A 148 21.38 -6.80 -6.13
N ARG A 149 21.75 -8.01 -6.60
CA ARG A 149 23.14 -8.48 -6.54
C ARG A 149 24.12 -7.61 -7.32
N ALA A 150 23.65 -6.96 -8.38
CA ALA A 150 24.44 -6.01 -9.16
C ALA A 150 24.50 -4.59 -8.55
N GLY A 151 23.74 -4.33 -7.47
CA GLY A 151 23.64 -3.00 -6.87
C GLY A 151 22.86 -1.98 -7.71
N THR A 152 22.07 -2.45 -8.69
CA THR A 152 21.36 -1.60 -9.67
C THR A 152 19.83 -1.74 -9.59
N LEU A 153 19.31 -2.36 -8.52
CA LEU A 153 17.87 -2.43 -8.30
C LEU A 153 17.33 -1.02 -8.03
N PRO A 154 16.37 -0.50 -8.82
CA PRO A 154 15.80 0.81 -8.58
C PRO A 154 14.98 0.83 -7.29
N ILE A 155 14.65 2.04 -6.83
CA ILE A 155 13.70 2.27 -5.73
C ILE A 155 12.29 2.62 -6.23
N SER A 156 12.17 2.97 -7.52
CA SER A 156 10.91 3.27 -8.19
C SER A 156 11.02 2.97 -9.69
N LEU A 157 9.92 2.57 -10.31
CA LEU A 157 9.82 2.32 -11.74
C LEU A 157 9.30 3.56 -12.47
N PRO A 158 9.81 3.87 -13.67
CA PRO A 158 9.19 4.87 -14.52
C PRO A 158 7.81 4.37 -14.96
N CYS A 159 6.83 5.28 -14.97
CA CYS A 159 5.52 5.01 -15.55
C CYS A 159 5.48 5.54 -17.00
N ASP A 160 4.95 4.75 -17.92
CA ASP A 160 4.70 5.18 -19.30
C ASP A 160 3.64 6.29 -19.32
N VAL A 161 4.06 7.50 -19.72
CA VAL A 161 3.19 8.69 -19.74
C VAL A 161 1.94 8.47 -20.58
N ASN A 162 2.02 7.77 -21.72
CA ASN A 162 0.84 7.54 -22.54
C ASN A 162 -0.13 6.58 -21.86
N VAL A 163 0.38 5.55 -21.17
CA VAL A 163 -0.45 4.64 -20.37
C VAL A 163 -1.18 5.42 -19.28
N PHE A 164 -0.45 6.24 -18.53
CA PHE A 164 -1.03 7.07 -17.48
C PHE A 164 -2.10 8.02 -18.02
N LEU A 165 -1.78 8.78 -19.08
CA LEU A 165 -2.71 9.73 -19.67
C LEU A 165 -3.96 9.04 -20.24
N ASN A 166 -3.80 7.90 -20.93
CA ASN A 166 -4.94 7.14 -21.46
C ASN A 166 -5.84 6.63 -20.33
N ALA A 167 -5.26 6.09 -19.25
CA ALA A 167 -6.02 5.60 -18.11
C ALA A 167 -6.74 6.75 -17.39
N ARG A 168 -6.04 7.86 -17.17
CA ARG A 168 -6.62 9.09 -16.59
C ARG A 168 -7.78 9.59 -17.44
N ASP A 169 -7.58 9.73 -18.74
CA ASP A 169 -8.61 10.25 -19.64
C ASP A 169 -9.82 9.32 -19.67
N ALA A 170 -9.63 8.00 -19.64
CA ALA A 170 -10.73 7.03 -19.55
C ALA A 170 -11.56 7.16 -18.25
N ILE A 171 -10.94 7.56 -17.14
CA ILE A 171 -11.64 7.85 -15.87
C ILE A 171 -12.36 9.21 -15.93
N LEU A 172 -11.75 10.20 -16.57
CA LEU A 172 -12.27 11.58 -16.64
C LEU A 172 -13.30 11.80 -17.74
N GLN A 173 -13.44 10.91 -18.72
CA GLN A 173 -14.52 11.03 -19.69
C GLN A 173 -15.87 10.96 -18.96
N PRO A 174 -16.80 11.88 -19.22
CA PRO A 174 -18.14 11.76 -18.68
C PRO A 174 -18.69 10.43 -19.15
N VAL A 175 -18.98 9.53 -18.20
CA VAL A 175 -19.73 8.31 -18.46
C VAL A 175 -21.02 8.75 -19.14
N THR A 176 -21.10 8.63 -20.47
CA THR A 176 -22.36 8.78 -21.20
C THR A 176 -23.20 7.54 -20.94
N ALA A 177 -23.57 7.34 -19.68
CA ALA A 177 -24.66 6.49 -19.26
C ALA A 177 -25.55 7.38 -18.39
N SER A 178 -26.68 7.74 -18.97
CA SER A 178 -27.78 8.44 -18.32
C SER A 178 -28.16 7.79 -16.99
N ILE A 179 -27.78 8.41 -15.88
CA ILE A 179 -28.42 8.24 -14.56
C ILE A 179 -28.54 9.65 -13.95
N PRO A 180 -29.75 10.14 -13.65
CA PRO A 180 -29.93 11.46 -13.07
C PRO A 180 -29.66 11.45 -11.56
N GLY A 181 -28.74 12.32 -11.14
CA GLY A 181 -28.67 12.89 -9.80
C GLY A 181 -27.79 12.14 -8.80
N THR A 182 -26.57 12.62 -8.59
CA THR A 182 -26.15 13.39 -7.39
C THR A 182 -24.73 13.89 -7.58
N GLN A 183 -24.48 15.11 -7.08
CA GLN A 183 -23.25 15.90 -7.18
C GLN A 183 -22.22 15.49 -6.10
N GLU A 184 -20.95 15.80 -6.38
CA GLU A 184 -19.76 15.88 -5.48
C GLU A 184 -19.03 14.55 -5.20
N ALA A 185 -17.70 14.47 -5.11
CA ALA A 185 -16.64 15.49 -4.99
C ALA A 185 -15.39 15.09 -5.82
N CYS A 186 -14.60 16.08 -6.19
CA CYS A 186 -13.37 15.94 -6.96
C CYS A 186 -12.20 15.78 -5.98
N ASP A 187 -11.67 14.55 -5.84
CA ASP A 187 -10.37 14.29 -5.21
C ASP A 187 -9.52 13.44 -6.16
N LEU A 188 -8.70 14.11 -6.97
CA LEU A 188 -7.78 13.50 -7.92
C LEU A 188 -6.34 13.74 -7.46
N ASP A 189 -6.00 13.21 -6.29
CA ASP A 189 -4.62 13.05 -5.83
C ASP A 189 -4.25 11.56 -5.57
N VAL A 190 -5.06 10.62 -6.09
CA VAL A 190 -4.94 9.18 -5.80
C VAL A 190 -3.76 8.48 -6.52
N PHE A 191 -3.06 9.15 -7.44
CA PHE A 191 -2.06 8.49 -8.30
C PHE A 191 -0.64 9.07 -8.30
N LEU A 192 -0.29 9.90 -7.32
CA LEU A 192 1.10 10.34 -7.14
C LEU A 192 1.68 9.69 -5.88
N TRP A 193 2.44 8.61 -6.09
CA TRP A 193 3.32 7.96 -5.11
C TRP A 193 4.79 8.29 -5.43
#